data_AF-A0A443M0J9-F1
#
_entry.id   AF-A0A443M0J9-F1
#
_cell.length_a   1.000
_cell.length_b   1.000
_cell.length_c   1.000
_cell.angle_alpha   90.00
_cell.angle_beta   90.00
_cell.angle_gamma   90.00
#
_symmetry.space_group_name_H-M   'P 1'
#
loop_
_entity.id
_entity.type
_entity.pdbx_description
1 polymer ?
#
loop_
_entity_poly.entity_id
_entity_poly.type
_entity_poly.pdbx_seq_one_letter_code
_entity_poly.pdbx_strand_id
1 'polypeptide(L)'
;MTTIADRLREARERAGYAVATDAARRFGWATPTYLAHENGSRGIKPEKAREYARAFRVSAEWLLLGIGEKTKKLVPFVGYVGAGAEVFAIDDGGCLDEIDPPPGIGPEAVAVGVKGDSMFPRYMAGDILIYDQQTTPVRADGQECIVSLPDGRKFVKIVRAERDGTATLESFNAPPMRNLIVEWVAPILWVKRSNSN
;
A
#
# COMPACT_ATOMS: atom_id res chain seq x y z
N MET A 1 -17.04 -13.38 -25.65
CA MET A 1 -16.73 -12.82 -24.32
C MET A 1 -15.46 -13.47 -23.82
N THR A 2 -14.50 -12.70 -23.32
CA THR A 2 -13.33 -13.29 -22.63
C THR A 2 -13.78 -13.93 -21.32
N THR A 3 -13.16 -15.05 -20.94
CA THR A 3 -13.44 -15.69 -19.65
C THR A 3 -12.71 -14.98 -18.51
N ILE A 4 -13.05 -15.29 -17.26
CA ILE A 4 -12.29 -14.81 -16.08
C ILE A 4 -10.83 -15.28 -16.17
N ALA A 5 -10.60 -16.51 -16.66
CA ALA A 5 -9.27 -17.08 -16.83
C ALA A 5 -8.44 -16.30 -17.86
N ASP A 6 -9.04 -15.93 -19.00
CA ASP A 6 -8.38 -15.11 -20.02
C ASP A 6 -7.99 -13.73 -19.47
N ARG A 7 -8.91 -13.09 -18.71
CA ARG A 7 -8.64 -11.81 -18.07
C ARG A 7 -7.55 -11.90 -16.99
N LEU A 8 -7.51 -13.00 -16.24
CA LEU A 8 -6.47 -13.24 -15.24
C LEU A 8 -5.09 -13.38 -15.88
N ARG A 9 -5.01 -14.15 -16.98
CA ARG A 9 -3.77 -14.29 -17.78
C ARG A 9 -3.32 -12.95 -18.32
N GLU A 10 -4.24 -12.20 -18.93
CA GLU A 10 -3.93 -10.89 -19.50
C GLU A 10 -3.48 -9.90 -18.43
N ALA A 11 -4.08 -9.93 -17.23
CA ALA A 11 -3.66 -9.11 -16.10
C ALA A 11 -2.24 -9.45 -15.65
N ARG A 12 -1.92 -10.75 -15.53
CA ARG A 12 -0.59 -11.23 -15.17
C ARG A 12 0.48 -10.77 -16.15
N GLU A 13 0.24 -10.96 -17.45
CA GLU A 13 1.19 -10.62 -18.52
C GLU A 13 1.44 -9.12 -18.59
N ARG A 14 0.37 -8.30 -18.50
CA ARG A 14 0.51 -6.84 -18.43
C ARG A 14 1.22 -6.36 -17.16
N ALA A 15 1.11 -7.10 -16.06
CA ALA A 15 1.86 -6.83 -14.84
C ALA A 15 3.35 -7.26 -14.93
N GLY A 16 3.82 -7.70 -16.10
CA GLY A 16 5.21 -8.02 -16.37
C GLY A 16 5.61 -9.45 -16.03
N TYR A 17 4.66 -10.31 -15.65
CA TYR A 17 4.95 -11.72 -15.34
C TYR A 17 4.66 -12.58 -16.55
N ALA A 18 5.68 -12.94 -17.33
CA ALA A 18 5.52 -13.82 -18.49
C ALA A 18 5.09 -15.25 -18.11
N VAL A 19 5.52 -15.73 -16.93
CA VAL A 19 5.28 -17.09 -16.45
C VAL A 19 4.36 -17.09 -15.23
N ALA A 20 3.28 -17.89 -15.28
CA ALA A 20 2.28 -18.01 -14.23
C ALA A 20 2.85 -18.50 -12.88
N THR A 21 3.82 -19.42 -12.92
CA THR A 21 4.48 -19.92 -11.70
C THR A 21 5.29 -18.85 -11.00
N ASP A 22 5.88 -17.92 -11.74
CA ASP A 22 6.70 -16.84 -11.19
C ASP A 22 5.83 -15.79 -10.51
N ALA A 23 4.68 -15.45 -11.11
CA ALA A 23 3.67 -14.63 -10.45
C ALA A 23 3.21 -15.27 -9.13
N ALA A 24 2.84 -16.56 -9.15
CA ALA A 24 2.40 -17.26 -7.94
C ALA A 24 3.47 -17.25 -6.83
N ARG A 25 4.73 -17.51 -7.17
CA ARG A 25 5.85 -17.45 -6.23
C ARG A 25 6.07 -16.03 -5.70
N ARG A 26 6.04 -15.03 -6.58
CA ARG A 26 6.28 -13.61 -6.23
C ARG A 26 5.26 -13.09 -5.21
N PHE A 27 4.01 -13.50 -5.34
CA PHE A 27 2.91 -13.08 -4.47
C PHE A 27 2.60 -14.06 -3.34
N GLY A 28 3.39 -15.13 -3.18
CA GLY A 28 3.20 -16.12 -2.11
C GLY A 28 1.94 -16.98 -2.25
N TRP A 29 1.42 -17.14 -3.46
CA TRP A 29 0.27 -18.00 -3.73
C TRP A 29 0.69 -19.45 -3.95
N ALA A 30 -0.16 -20.38 -3.52
CA ALA A 30 0.00 -21.78 -3.88
C ALA A 30 -0.06 -21.94 -5.41
N THR A 31 1.06 -22.30 -6.03
CA THR A 31 1.20 -22.41 -7.49
C THR A 31 0.11 -23.26 -8.14
N PRO A 32 -0.23 -24.47 -7.63
CA PRO A 32 -1.30 -25.28 -8.24
C PRO A 32 -2.65 -24.58 -8.25
N THR A 33 -2.96 -23.83 -7.18
CA THR A 33 -4.20 -23.07 -7.06
C THR A 33 -4.26 -21.92 -8.07
N TYR A 34 -3.17 -21.16 -8.20
CA TYR A 34 -3.11 -20.07 -9.17
C TYR A 34 -3.23 -20.58 -10.61
N LEU A 35 -2.50 -21.64 -10.95
CA LEU A 35 -2.56 -22.26 -12.28
C LEU A 35 -3.97 -22.78 -12.60
N ALA A 36 -4.64 -23.43 -11.64
CA ALA A 36 -6.01 -23.92 -11.81
C ALA A 36 -7.04 -22.78 -12.02
N HIS A 37 -6.80 -21.60 -11.46
CA HIS A 37 -7.63 -20.43 -11.71
C HIS A 37 -7.35 -19.80 -13.08
N GLU A 38 -6.07 -19.68 -13.48
CA GLU A 38 -5.69 -19.05 -14.75
C GLU A 38 -5.91 -19.95 -15.98
N ASN A 39 -5.91 -21.27 -15.81
CA ASN A 39 -6.29 -22.19 -16.88
C ASN A 39 -7.81 -22.45 -16.93
N GLY A 40 -8.58 -21.91 -15.99
CA GLY A 40 -10.04 -22.04 -15.93
C GLY A 40 -10.55 -23.39 -15.42
N SER A 41 -9.69 -24.30 -14.95
CA SER A 41 -10.12 -25.58 -14.39
C SER A 41 -10.83 -25.44 -13.03
N ARG A 42 -10.69 -24.27 -12.38
CA ARG A 42 -11.36 -23.93 -11.11
C ARG A 42 -11.89 -22.49 -11.15
N GLY A 43 -13.13 -22.31 -10.69
CA GLY A 43 -13.73 -20.99 -10.54
C GLY A 43 -13.04 -20.14 -9.46
N ILE A 44 -13.00 -18.82 -9.67
CA ILE A 44 -12.37 -17.86 -8.76
C ILE A 44 -13.43 -17.23 -7.85
N LYS A 45 -13.25 -17.32 -6.53
CA LYS A 45 -14.11 -16.62 -5.57
C LYS A 45 -13.82 -15.11 -5.56
N PRO A 46 -14.80 -14.24 -5.27
CA PRO A 46 -14.60 -12.79 -5.25
C PRO A 46 -13.42 -12.32 -4.36
N GLU A 47 -13.20 -12.97 -3.21
CA GLU A 47 -12.09 -12.65 -2.31
C GLU A 47 -10.74 -12.89 -2.98
N LYS A 48 -10.60 -14.03 -3.67
CA LYS A 48 -9.37 -14.39 -4.36
C LYS A 48 -9.18 -13.57 -5.64
N ALA A 49 -10.27 -13.21 -6.31
CA ALA A 49 -10.21 -12.28 -7.45
C ALA A 49 -9.73 -10.89 -7.02
N ARG A 50 -10.19 -10.37 -5.86
CA ARG A 50 -9.66 -9.12 -5.29
C ARG A 50 -8.16 -9.21 -5.00
N GLU A 51 -7.69 -10.35 -4.49
CA GLU A 51 -6.27 -10.59 -4.25
C GLU A 51 -5.44 -10.57 -5.55
N TYR A 52 -5.91 -11.23 -6.63
CA TYR A 52 -5.25 -11.21 -7.94
C TYR A 52 -5.31 -9.85 -8.61
N ALA A 53 -6.48 -9.20 -8.60
CA ALA A 53 -6.67 -7.86 -9.12
C ALA A 53 -5.75 -6.85 -8.41
N ARG A 54 -5.56 -7.02 -7.09
CA ARG A 54 -4.59 -6.24 -6.31
C ARG A 54 -3.17 -6.48 -6.82
N ALA A 55 -2.74 -7.72 -6.93
CA ALA A 55 -1.39 -8.06 -7.38
C ALA A 55 -1.07 -7.60 -8.81
N PHE A 56 -2.03 -7.75 -9.74
CA PHE A 56 -1.85 -7.44 -11.16
C PHE A 56 -2.32 -6.07 -11.59
N ARG A 57 -2.74 -5.25 -10.62
CA ARG A 57 -3.16 -3.88 -10.87
C ARG A 57 -4.28 -3.73 -11.88
N VAL A 58 -5.31 -4.57 -11.74
CA VAL A 58 -6.57 -4.43 -12.48
C VAL A 58 -7.75 -4.25 -11.53
N SER A 59 -8.88 -3.80 -12.06
CA SER A 59 -10.14 -3.81 -11.30
C SER A 59 -10.58 -5.26 -11.03
N ALA A 60 -11.02 -5.53 -9.79
CA ALA A 60 -11.61 -6.82 -9.45
C ALA A 60 -12.96 -7.05 -10.16
N GLU A 61 -13.69 -5.96 -10.40
CA GLU A 61 -14.94 -5.97 -11.18
C GLU A 61 -14.65 -6.32 -12.63
N TRP A 62 -13.65 -5.69 -13.24
CA TRP A 62 -13.20 -6.04 -14.59
C TRP A 62 -12.75 -7.50 -14.66
N LEU A 63 -11.94 -7.95 -13.68
CA LEU A 63 -11.46 -9.33 -13.64
C LEU A 63 -12.62 -10.35 -13.58
N LEU A 64 -13.58 -10.14 -12.69
CA LEU A 64 -14.70 -11.05 -12.47
C LEU A 64 -15.74 -10.99 -13.59
N LEU A 65 -16.17 -9.78 -13.96
CA LEU A 65 -17.36 -9.56 -14.79
C LEU A 65 -17.03 -9.09 -16.20
N GLY A 66 -15.81 -8.61 -16.44
CA GLY A 66 -15.42 -8.03 -17.73
C GLY A 66 -16.00 -6.64 -17.98
N ILE A 67 -16.50 -5.97 -16.93
CA ILE A 67 -17.10 -4.63 -16.99
C ILE A 67 -16.23 -3.60 -16.25
N GLY A 68 -16.36 -2.33 -16.59
CA GLY A 68 -15.61 -1.25 -15.98
C GLY A 68 -14.18 -1.09 -16.52
N GLU A 69 -13.45 -0.13 -15.96
CA GLU A 69 -12.07 0.16 -16.37
C GLU A 69 -11.10 -0.93 -15.94
N LYS A 70 -10.22 -1.30 -16.87
CA LYS A 70 -9.24 -2.36 -16.68
C LYS A 70 -8.07 -1.94 -15.78
N THR A 71 -7.55 -0.74 -15.98
CA THR A 71 -6.35 -0.23 -15.32
C THR A 71 -6.65 0.18 -13.89
N LYS A 72 -5.79 -0.21 -12.95
CA LYS A 72 -5.81 0.41 -11.62
C LYS A 72 -5.42 1.88 -11.71
N LYS A 73 -6.14 2.67 -10.91
CA LYS A 73 -5.85 4.05 -10.57
C LYS A 73 -4.37 4.25 -10.21
N LEU A 74 -3.85 5.41 -10.57
CA LEU A 74 -2.55 5.87 -10.11
C LEU A 74 -2.59 6.08 -8.60
N VAL A 75 -1.43 6.06 -7.93
CA VAL A 75 -1.39 6.33 -6.49
C VAL A 75 -1.55 7.82 -6.27
N PRO A 76 -2.63 8.27 -5.62
CA PRO A 76 -2.81 9.67 -5.35
C PRO A 76 -1.78 10.16 -4.35
N PHE A 77 -1.19 11.31 -4.65
CA PHE A 77 -0.35 12.06 -3.72
C PHE A 77 -1.25 12.93 -2.83
N VAL A 78 -1.36 12.58 -1.55
CA VAL A 78 -2.38 13.15 -0.64
C VAL A 78 -1.85 14.19 0.34
N GLY A 79 -0.52 14.34 0.46
CA GLY A 79 0.05 15.24 1.45
C GLY A 79 1.56 15.19 1.57
N TYR A 80 2.06 15.90 2.57
CA TYR A 80 3.48 15.94 2.89
C TYR A 80 3.74 15.57 4.34
N VAL A 81 4.90 14.98 4.59
CA VAL A 81 5.42 14.70 5.94
C VAL A 81 6.53 15.67 6.25
N GLY A 82 6.43 16.41 7.36
CA GLY A 82 7.44 17.38 7.80
C GLY A 82 7.30 17.70 9.28
N ALA A 83 8.13 18.61 9.80
CA ALA A 83 8.05 19.17 11.16
C ALA A 83 7.70 18.15 12.27
N GLY A 84 8.65 17.32 12.69
CA GLY A 84 8.43 16.31 13.73
C GLY A 84 7.81 14.99 13.25
N ALA A 85 7.85 14.76 11.93
CA ALA A 85 7.24 13.64 11.23
C ALA A 85 5.70 13.66 11.23
N GLU A 86 5.11 14.86 11.23
CA GLU A 86 3.67 15.07 11.11
C GLU A 86 3.26 15.09 9.63
N VAL A 87 2.09 14.51 9.33
CA VAL A 87 1.54 14.41 7.98
C VAL A 87 0.48 15.48 7.80
N PHE A 88 0.71 16.37 6.83
CA PHE A 88 -0.20 17.44 6.44
C PHE A 88 -0.87 17.09 5.13
N ALA A 89 -2.20 16.98 5.14
CA ALA A 89 -2.97 16.78 3.93
C ALA A 89 -2.94 18.04 3.05
N ILE A 90 -3.00 17.86 1.73
CA ILE A 90 -3.23 18.97 0.80
C ILE A 90 -4.74 19.21 0.72
N ASP A 91 -5.19 20.41 1.06
CA ASP A 91 -6.63 20.77 1.13
C ASP A 91 -7.28 21.03 -0.24
N ASP A 92 -6.54 20.95 -1.34
CA ASP A 92 -6.97 21.55 -2.62
C ASP A 92 -7.67 20.61 -3.60
N GLY A 93 -8.28 19.51 -3.14
CA GLY A 93 -9.11 18.63 -4.00
C GLY A 93 -8.41 18.10 -5.27
N GLY A 94 -7.08 18.26 -5.36
CA GLY A 94 -6.27 18.08 -6.54
C GLY A 94 -5.05 17.25 -6.17
N CYS A 95 -5.03 16.03 -6.69
CA CYS A 95 -3.84 15.20 -6.70
C CYS A 95 -2.76 15.95 -7.49
N LEU A 96 -1.76 16.52 -6.82
CA LEU A 96 -0.72 17.33 -7.48
C LEU A 96 0.12 16.49 -8.46
N ASP A 97 0.23 15.18 -8.20
CA ASP A 97 0.92 14.23 -9.04
C ASP A 97 0.36 12.81 -8.80
N GLU A 98 0.20 12.06 -9.88
CA GLU A 98 -0.21 10.67 -9.86
C GLU A 98 1.02 9.77 -10.03
N ILE A 99 1.38 9.03 -8.98
CA ILE A 99 2.57 8.18 -8.98
C ILE A 99 2.22 6.83 -9.59
N ASP A 100 3.06 6.34 -10.51
CA ASP A 100 3.08 4.93 -10.90
C ASP A 100 3.42 4.07 -9.67
N PRO A 101 2.48 3.30 -9.10
CA PRO A 101 2.84 2.47 -7.97
C PRO A 101 3.79 1.36 -8.40
N PRO A 102 4.71 1.01 -7.49
CA PRO A 102 5.61 -0.10 -7.68
C PRO A 102 4.84 -1.43 -7.70
N PRO A 103 5.47 -2.51 -8.24
CA PRO A 103 4.86 -3.84 -8.26
C PRO A 103 4.42 -4.31 -6.86
N GLY A 104 3.18 -4.79 -6.76
CA GLY A 104 2.61 -5.35 -5.52
C GLY A 104 1.78 -4.37 -4.67
N ILE A 105 1.70 -3.10 -5.04
CA ILE A 105 0.89 -2.10 -4.32
C ILE A 105 -0.60 -2.17 -4.71
N GLY A 106 -1.46 -2.06 -3.70
CA GLY A 106 -2.91 -2.14 -3.85
C GLY A 106 -3.54 -0.94 -4.57
N PRO A 107 -4.82 -1.05 -4.97
CA PRO A 107 -5.54 0.07 -5.59
C PRO A 107 -5.89 1.19 -4.61
N GLU A 108 -5.93 0.86 -3.30
CA GLU A 108 -6.27 1.82 -2.23
C GLU A 108 -5.03 2.50 -1.64
N ALA A 109 -3.87 2.30 -2.27
CA ALA A 109 -2.64 2.89 -1.81
C ALA A 109 -2.62 4.40 -2.08
N VAL A 110 -1.99 5.14 -1.17
CA VAL A 110 -1.83 6.59 -1.21
C VAL A 110 -0.36 6.94 -0.95
N ALA A 111 0.06 8.13 -1.37
CA ALA A 111 1.42 8.59 -1.23
C ALA A 111 1.52 9.92 -0.48
N VAL A 112 2.59 10.08 0.31
CA VAL A 112 2.99 11.35 0.91
C VAL A 112 4.46 11.63 0.63
N GLY A 113 4.81 12.90 0.41
CA GLY A 113 6.19 13.31 0.16
C GLY A 113 6.86 13.88 1.40
N VAL A 114 8.15 13.59 1.59
CA VAL A 114 8.92 14.10 2.73
C VAL A 114 9.45 15.50 2.45
N LYS A 115 9.21 16.45 3.36
CA LYS A 115 9.68 17.83 3.29
C LYS A 115 10.58 18.16 4.49
N GLY A 116 11.74 18.73 4.19
CA GLY A 116 12.75 19.11 5.18
C GLY A 116 13.45 17.90 5.82
N ASP A 117 14.23 18.18 6.86
CA ASP A 117 15.16 17.20 7.45
C ASP A 117 14.62 16.55 8.73
N SER A 118 13.36 16.80 9.07
CA SER A 118 12.76 16.32 10.32
C SER A 118 12.60 14.80 10.38
N MET A 119 12.91 14.07 9.31
CA MET A 119 12.96 12.61 9.29
C MET A 119 14.34 12.04 8.92
N PHE A 120 15.36 12.90 8.84
CA PHE A 120 16.75 12.48 8.69
C PHE A 120 17.19 11.70 9.96
N PRO A 121 17.98 10.61 9.83
CA PRO A 121 18.59 10.08 8.61
C PRO A 121 17.73 9.04 7.85
N ARG A 122 16.54 8.69 8.37
CA ARG A 122 15.75 7.60 7.79
C ARG A 122 15.17 7.96 6.42
N TYR A 123 14.68 9.18 6.29
CA TYR A 123 14.04 9.71 5.11
C TYR A 123 14.62 11.06 4.74
N MET A 124 14.89 11.25 3.46
CA MET A 124 15.44 12.50 2.92
C MET A 124 14.32 13.36 2.36
N ALA A 125 14.54 14.68 2.34
CA ALA A 125 13.65 15.59 1.63
C ALA A 125 13.48 15.13 0.16
N GLY A 126 12.23 15.02 -0.30
CA GLY A 126 11.89 14.50 -1.62
C GLY A 126 11.63 12.99 -1.69
N ASP A 127 11.87 12.23 -0.62
CA ASP A 127 11.43 10.82 -0.56
C ASP A 127 9.89 10.76 -0.64
N ILE A 128 9.36 9.70 -1.26
CA ILE A 128 7.92 9.45 -1.36
C ILE A 128 7.59 8.17 -0.61
N LEU A 129 6.67 8.24 0.34
CA LEU A 129 6.21 7.12 1.14
C LEU A 129 4.86 6.66 0.64
N ILE A 130 4.75 5.37 0.29
CA ILE A 130 3.50 4.76 -0.16
C ILE A 130 3.00 3.83 0.93
N TYR A 131 1.75 4.02 1.34
CA TYR A 131 1.05 3.19 2.32
C TYR A 131 -0.35 2.84 1.78
N ASP A 132 -0.97 1.82 2.36
CA ASP A 132 -2.25 1.26 1.88
C ASP A 132 -3.13 0.91 3.08
N GLN A 133 -3.97 -0.12 2.95
CA GLN A 133 -4.98 -0.59 3.89
C GLN A 133 -4.61 -0.44 5.37
N GLN A 134 -5.59 0.05 6.11
CA GLN A 134 -5.60 0.04 7.57
C GLN A 134 -5.36 -1.37 8.11
N THR A 135 -4.58 -1.43 9.20
CA THR A 135 -4.40 -2.64 9.99
C THR A 135 -4.62 -2.34 11.47
N THR A 136 -4.39 -3.32 12.34
CA THR A 136 -4.41 -3.12 13.80
C THR A 136 -3.01 -2.79 14.32
N PRO A 137 -2.88 -2.03 15.43
CA PRO A 137 -1.58 -1.76 16.05
C PRO A 137 -0.75 -3.02 16.30
N VAL A 138 -1.40 -4.10 16.76
CA VAL A 138 -0.75 -5.41 16.98
C VAL A 138 -0.13 -5.99 15.70
N ARG A 139 -0.78 -5.84 14.54
CA ARG A 139 -0.23 -6.31 13.26
C ARG A 139 0.84 -5.39 12.69
N ALA A 140 0.84 -4.13 13.12
CA ALA A 140 1.81 -3.11 12.75
C ALA A 140 3.00 -3.03 13.72
N ASP A 141 3.06 -3.89 14.73
CA ASP A 141 4.10 -3.84 15.74
C ASP A 141 5.51 -3.96 15.13
N GLY A 142 6.36 -2.99 15.44
CA GLY A 142 7.69 -2.79 14.89
C GLY A 142 7.77 -2.28 13.45
N GLN A 143 6.65 -1.93 12.83
CA GLN A 143 6.62 -1.43 11.46
C GLN A 143 6.57 0.09 11.42
N GLU A 144 7.17 0.66 10.37
CA GLU A 144 7.04 2.07 10.02
C GLU A 144 5.66 2.32 9.43
N CYS A 145 4.89 3.20 10.05
CA CYS A 145 3.49 3.40 9.73
C CYS A 145 3.14 4.87 9.63
N ILE A 146 2.08 5.13 8.87
CA ILE A 146 1.25 6.33 9.04
C ILE A 146 0.25 6.02 10.14
N VAL A 147 0.19 6.90 11.15
CA VAL A 147 -0.63 6.75 12.35
C VAL A 147 -1.52 7.97 12.48
N SER A 148 -2.82 7.80 12.73
CA SER A 148 -3.72 8.89 13.12
C SER A 148 -4.06 8.76 14.60
N LEU A 149 -4.01 9.88 15.31
CA LEU A 149 -4.44 9.99 16.69
C LEU A 149 -5.88 10.55 16.76
N PRO A 150 -6.60 10.34 17.88
CA PRO A 150 -7.96 10.86 18.07
C PRO A 150 -8.09 12.38 17.98
N ASP A 151 -6.99 13.13 18.11
CA ASP A 151 -6.97 14.59 17.95
C ASP A 151 -6.88 15.04 16.47
N GLY A 152 -6.94 14.10 15.53
CA GLY A 152 -6.90 14.32 14.10
C GLY A 152 -5.49 14.40 13.52
N ARG A 153 -4.44 14.49 14.34
CA ARG A 153 -3.06 14.56 13.85
C ARG A 153 -2.60 13.22 13.31
N LYS A 154 -1.76 13.29 12.27
CA LYS A 154 -1.19 12.13 11.59
C LYS A 154 0.33 12.17 11.66
N PHE A 155 0.98 11.03 11.84
CA PHE A 155 2.43 10.94 11.96
C PHE A 155 3.02 9.75 11.20
N VAL A 156 4.29 9.89 10.77
CA VAL A 156 5.15 8.76 10.41
C VAL A 156 5.94 8.33 11.64
N LYS A 157 5.70 7.10 12.13
CA LYS A 157 6.32 6.54 13.34
C LYS A 157 6.53 5.04 13.22
N ILE A 158 7.42 4.47 14.04
CA ILE A 158 7.41 3.02 14.28
C ILE A 158 6.39 2.74 15.39
N VAL A 159 5.47 1.81 15.14
CA VAL A 159 4.42 1.45 16.10
C VAL A 159 4.92 0.34 17.02
N ARG A 160 4.75 0.50 18.33
CA ARG A 160 4.93 -0.55 19.33
C ARG A 160 3.61 -0.79 20.04
N ALA A 161 3.00 -1.94 19.81
CA ALA A 161 1.71 -2.27 20.41
C ALA A 161 1.88 -2.68 21.88
N GLU A 162 1.07 -2.11 22.75
CA GLU A 162 1.08 -2.40 24.18
C GLU A 162 -0.07 -3.37 24.54
N ARG A 163 0.07 -4.08 25.66
CA ARG A 163 -0.93 -5.08 26.10
C ARG A 163 -2.25 -4.46 26.56
N ASP A 164 -2.23 -3.20 26.96
CA ASP A 164 -3.40 -2.45 27.42
C ASP A 164 -4.22 -1.83 26.26
N GLY A 165 -3.83 -2.10 25.01
CA GLY A 165 -4.48 -1.58 23.81
C GLY A 165 -3.99 -0.20 23.39
N THR A 166 -3.05 0.40 24.12
CA THR A 166 -2.33 1.60 23.67
C THR A 166 -1.16 1.23 22.76
N ALA A 167 -0.48 2.24 22.23
CA ALA A 167 0.77 2.07 21.52
C ALA A 167 1.82 3.10 21.97
N THR A 168 3.08 2.68 21.91
CA THR A 168 4.22 3.59 21.89
C THR A 168 4.59 3.90 20.44
N LEU A 169 4.72 5.18 20.10
CA LEU A 169 5.14 5.65 18.79
C LEU A 169 6.60 6.11 18.85
N GLU A 170 7.49 5.32 18.25
CA GLU A 170 8.91 5.65 18.20
C GLU A 170 9.19 6.60 17.02
N SER A 171 10.00 7.63 17.28
CA SER A 171 10.47 8.57 16.26
C SER A 171 11.91 8.24 15.87
N PHE A 172 12.33 8.58 14.66
CA PHE A 172 13.71 8.33 14.20
C PHE A 172 14.74 9.27 14.84
N ASN A 173 14.33 10.49 15.20
CA ASN A 173 15.22 11.57 15.65
C ASN A 173 14.64 12.38 16.83
N ALA A 174 13.65 11.83 17.53
CA ALA A 174 13.02 12.44 18.70
C ALA A 174 12.64 11.36 19.74
N PRO A 175 12.41 11.72 21.00
CA PRO A 175 11.92 10.79 22.01
C PRO A 175 10.59 10.11 21.59
N PRO A 176 10.34 8.87 22.06
CA PRO A 176 9.10 8.16 21.76
C PRO A 176 7.90 8.77 22.50
N MET A 177 6.72 8.70 21.88
CA MET A 177 5.45 9.08 22.50
C MET A 177 4.77 7.82 23.03
N ARG A 178 4.48 7.74 24.33
CA ARG A 178 4.01 6.50 24.98
C ARG A 178 2.54 6.57 25.35
N ASN A 179 1.93 5.40 25.54
CA ASN A 179 0.57 5.22 26.05
C ASN A 179 -0.49 5.95 25.21
N LEU A 180 -0.32 5.95 23.89
CA LEU A 180 -1.24 6.64 22.97
C LEU A 180 -2.34 5.71 22.48
N ILE A 181 -3.55 6.24 22.37
CA ILE A 181 -4.61 5.60 21.62
C ILE A 181 -4.37 5.89 20.14
N VAL A 182 -4.27 4.82 19.34
CA VAL A 182 -4.13 4.90 17.89
C VAL A 182 -5.50 4.66 17.27
N GLU A 183 -6.07 5.70 16.66
CA GLU A 183 -7.37 5.60 15.98
C GLU A 183 -7.23 4.83 14.66
N TRP A 184 -6.13 5.04 13.95
CA TRP A 184 -5.90 4.47 12.63
C TRP A 184 -4.41 4.24 12.38
N VAL A 185 -4.06 3.12 11.73
CA VAL A 185 -2.68 2.79 11.38
C VAL A 185 -2.58 2.05 10.06
N ALA A 186 -1.60 2.42 9.23
CA ALA A 186 -1.23 1.68 8.04
C ALA A 186 0.30 1.59 7.88
N PRO A 187 0.85 0.40 7.57
CA PRO A 187 2.26 0.24 7.28
C PRO A 187 2.67 0.95 5.99
N ILE A 188 3.86 1.54 6.01
CA ILE A 188 4.54 2.02 4.80
C ILE A 188 5.03 0.80 4.02
N LEU A 189 4.51 0.66 2.81
CA LEU A 189 4.79 -0.51 1.95
C LEU A 189 5.97 -0.27 1.01
N TRP A 190 6.23 0.98 0.65
CA TRP A 190 7.30 1.31 -0.27
C TRP A 190 7.79 2.76 -0.11
N VAL A 191 9.05 2.97 -0.50
CA VAL A 191 9.71 4.27 -0.45
C VAL A 191 10.37 4.53 -1.80
N LYS A 192 9.95 5.59 -2.50
CA LYS A 192 10.74 6.18 -3.58
C LYS A 192 11.81 7.01 -2.94
N ARG A 193 13.08 6.68 -3.16
CA ARG A 193 14.16 7.57 -2.75
C ARG A 193 14.22 8.76 -3.70
N SER A 194 14.37 9.95 -3.14
CA SER A 194 14.82 11.11 -3.89
C SER A 194 16.15 10.75 -4.55
N ASN A 195 16.28 11.02 -5.86
CA ASN A 195 17.60 10.95 -6.48
C ASN A 195 18.40 12.09 -5.87
N SER A 196 19.39 11.76 -5.03
CA SER A 196 20.45 12.69 -4.69
C SER A 196 21.21 12.96 -5.99
N ASN A 197 20.99 14.13 -6.60
CA ASN A 197 21.92 14.66 -7.60
C ASN A 197 23.25 15.01 -6.91
#